data_AF-A0A7V8XEJ6-F1
#
_entry.id   AF-A0A7V8XEJ6-F1
#
_cell.length_a   1.000
_cell.length_b   1.000
_cell.length_c   1.000
_cell.angle_alpha   90.00
_cell.angle_beta   90.00
_cell.angle_gamma   90.00
#
_symmetry.space_group_name_H-M   'P 1'
#
loop_
_entity.id
_entity.type
_entity.pdbx_description
1 polymer ?
#
loop_
_entity_poly.entity_id
_entity_poly.type
_entity_poly.pdbx_seq_one_letter_code
_entity_poly.pdbx_strand_id
1 'polypeptide(L)' 'MREHIGRIFANWPDLAFSGRRLYVREGLVVSEWTARATAPDGRRLEWDGIDVFPCENGLILRKDVYSAGHRPRVLSP' A
#
# COMPACT_ATOMS: atom_id res chain seq x y z
N MET A 1 -14.71 -4.91 4.85
CA MET A 1 -13.37 -4.93 4.20
C MET A 1 -13.44 -4.88 2.67
N ARG A 2 -14.15 -5.80 2.00
CA ARG A 2 -14.23 -5.84 0.52
C ARG A 2 -14.70 -4.51 -0.10
N GLU A 3 -15.80 -3.95 0.41
CA GLU A 3 -16.35 -2.68 -0.08
C GLU A 3 -15.39 -1.51 0.11
N HIS A 4 -14.66 -1.49 1.23
CA HIS A 4 -13.66 -0.47 1.50
C HIS A 4 -12.53 -0.50 0.47
N ILE A 5 -12.01 -1.69 0.15
CA ILE A 5 -11.02 -1.87 -0.91
C ILE A 5 -11.59 -1.44 -2.27
N GLY A 6 -12.81 -1.87 -2.59
CA GLY A 6 -13.46 -1.50 -3.86
C GLY A 6 -13.56 0.02 -4.04
N ARG A 7 -13.91 0.74 -2.97
CA ARG A 7 -13.98 2.21 -3.00
C ARG A 7 -12.61 2.87 -3.19
N ILE A 8 -11.53 2.30 -2.67
CA ILE A 8 -10.17 2.82 -2.90
C ILE A 8 -9.85 2.78 -4.40
N PHE A 9 -10.05 1.63 -5.05
CA PHE A 9 -9.75 1.48 -6.48
C PHE A 9 -10.75 2.22 -7.39
N ALA A 10 -11.99 2.42 -6.96
CA ALA A 10 -12.91 3.30 -7.68
C ALA A 10 -12.42 4.77 -7.68
N ASN A 11 -11.84 5.22 -6.56
CA ASN A 11 -11.30 6.58 -6.44
C ASN A 11 -9.90 6.73 -7.07
N TRP A 12 -9.13 5.65 -7.13
CA TRP A 12 -7.76 5.61 -7.67
C TRP A 12 -7.61 4.41 -8.62
N PRO A 13 -8.16 4.49 -9.85
CA PRO A 13 -8.23 3.35 -10.76
C PRO A 13 -6.86 2.84 -11.23
N ASP A 14 -5.86 3.72 -11.23
CA ASP A 14 -4.48 3.42 -11.62
C ASP A 14 -3.55 3.18 -10.42
N LEU A 15 -4.10 3.05 -9.20
CA LEU A 15 -3.32 2.76 -8.01
C LEU A 15 -2.58 1.43 -8.17
N ALA A 16 -1.25 1.51 -8.19
CA ALA A 16 -0.38 0.36 -8.33
C ALA A 16 0.68 0.35 -7.23
N PHE A 17 1.08 -0.86 -6.81
CA PHE A 17 2.11 -1.08 -5.79
C PHE A 17 3.28 -1.84 -6.40
N SER A 18 4.50 -1.37 -6.15
CA SER A 18 5.74 -2.11 -6.43
C SER A 18 6.41 -2.48 -5.11
N GLY A 19 6.72 -3.76 -4.92
CA GLY A 19 7.44 -4.24 -3.73
C GLY A 19 8.89 -3.76 -3.71
N ARG A 20 9.39 -3.39 -2.53
CA ARG A 20 10.81 -3.06 -2.31
C ARG A 20 11.54 -4.17 -1.55
N ARG A 21 10.98 -4.63 -0.43
CA ARG A 21 11.55 -5.67 0.44
C ARG A 21 10.45 -6.49 1.10
N LEU A 22 10.70 -7.76 1.31
CA LEU A 22 9.81 -8.68 2.00
C LEU A 22 10.59 -9.43 3.09
N TYR A 23 10.13 -9.32 4.32
CA TYR A 23 10.66 -10.05 5.45
C TYR A 23 9.61 -11.04 5.94
N VAL A 24 9.95 -12.32 5.96
CA VAL A 24 9.06 -13.39 6.44
C VAL A 24 9.73 -14.08 7.61
N ARG A 25 9.04 -14.12 8.74
CA ARG A 25 9.40 -14.87 9.94
C ARG A 25 8.16 -15.63 10.43
N GLU A 26 8.38 -16.60 11.31
CA GLU A 26 7.27 -17.26 11.97
C GLU A 26 6.42 -16.21 12.71
N GLY A 27 5.10 -16.24 12.49
CA GLY A 27 4.17 -15.32 13.12
C GLY A 27 4.14 -13.89 12.55
N LEU A 28 5.05 -13.51 11.64
CA LEU A 28 5.18 -12.12 11.18
C LEU A 28 5.67 -12.00 9.73
N VAL A 29 4.92 -11.26 8.92
CA VAL A 29 5.33 -10.80 7.60
C VAL A 29 5.40 -9.28 7.57
N VAL A 30 6.48 -8.72 7.02
CA VAL A 30 6.65 -7.28 6.78
C VAL A 30 6.93 -7.06 5.30
N SER A 31 6.12 -6.22 4.66
CA SER A 31 6.24 -5.92 3.22
C SER A 31 6.41 -4.41 3.00
N GLU A 32 7.55 -4.02 2.46
CA GLU A 32 7.81 -2.66 2.02
C GLU A 32 7.36 -2.46 0.58
N TRP A 33 6.71 -1.33 0.31
CA TRP A 33 6.16 -1.04 -1.02
C TRP A 33 6.23 0.45 -1.36
N THR A 34 6.24 0.73 -2.65
CA THR A 34 6.01 2.07 -3.23
C THR A 34 4.71 2.03 -4.01
N ALA A 35 3.79 2.93 -3.69
CA ALA A 35 2.53 3.10 -4.39
C ALA A 35 2.61 4.27 -5.37
N ARG A 36 1.91 4.14 -6.49
CA ARG A 36 1.76 5.18 -7.52
C ARG A 36 0.30 5.30 -7.92
N ALA A 37 -0.18 6.52 -8.12
CA ALA A 37 -1.52 6.80 -8.61
C ALA A 37 -1.58 8.21 -9.25
N THR A 38 -2.64 8.47 -10.00
CA THR A 38 -2.91 9.80 -10.58
C THR A 38 -4.00 10.52 -9.78
N ALA A 39 -3.70 11.72 -9.31
CA ALA A 39 -4.66 12.57 -8.60
C ALA A 39 -5.78 13.05 -9.54
N PRO A 40 -6.96 13.45 -9.01
CA PRO A 40 -8.04 14.00 -9.83
C PRO A 40 -7.64 15.24 -10.65
N ASP A 41 -6.60 15.96 -10.23
CA ASP A 41 -6.03 17.12 -10.95
C ASP A 41 -4.93 16.75 -11.97
N GLY A 42 -4.72 15.45 -12.23
CA GLY A 42 -3.77 14.93 -13.20
C GLY A 42 -2.34 14.76 -12.70
N ARG A 43 -2.01 15.17 -11.46
CA ARG A 43 -0.66 14.97 -10.91
C ARG A 43 -0.37 13.49 -10.66
N ARG A 44 0.82 13.05 -11.06
CA ARG A 44 1.32 11.71 -10.73
C ARG A 44 1.91 11.72 -9.33
N LEU A 45 1.40 10.84 -8.47
CA LEU A 45 1.79 10.73 -7.07
C LEU A 45 2.58 9.46 -6.84
N GLU A 46 3.56 9.51 -5.96
CA GLU A 46 4.30 8.36 -5.45
C GLU A 46 4.51 8.47 -3.95
N TRP A 47 4.28 7.39 -3.21
CA TRP A 47 4.61 7.34 -1.78
C TRP A 47 5.04 5.96 -1.35
N ASP A 48 5.82 5.93 -0.28
CA ASP A 48 6.30 4.69 0.31
C ASP A 48 5.41 4.28 1.49
N GLY A 49 5.34 2.96 1.71
CA GLY A 49 4.75 2.41 2.91
C GLY A 49 5.33 1.05 3.27
N ILE A 50 4.85 0.56 4.40
CA ILE A 50 5.16 -0.73 4.97
C ILE A 50 3.86 -1.32 5.52
N ASP A 51 3.60 -2.57 5.16
CA ASP A 51 2.55 -3.39 5.75
C ASP A 51 3.17 -4.34 6.78
N VAL A 52 2.53 -4.44 7.95
CA VAL A 52 2.88 -5.38 9.02
C VAL A 52 1.72 -6.36 9.22
N PHE A 53 2.02 -7.64 9.07
CA PHE A 53 1.04 -8.73 9.13
C PHE A 53 1.45 -9.75 10.19
N PRO A 54 0.86 -9.72 11.39
CA PRO A 54 0.84 -10.87 12.26
C PRO A 54 0.09 -12.02 11.58
N CYS A 55 0.68 -13.21 11.56
CA CYS A 55 0.14 -14.37 10.87
C CYS A 55 0.05 -15.57 11.81
N GLU A 56 -1.00 -16.38 11.67
CA GLU A 56 -1.17 -17.64 12.41
C GLU A 56 -1.89 -18.64 11.51
N ASN A 57 -1.45 -19.90 11.50
CA ASN A 57 -2.03 -20.96 10.66
C ASN A 57 -2.15 -20.59 9.16
N GLY A 58 -1.17 -19.85 8.64
CA GLY A 58 -1.15 -19.37 7.25
C GLY A 58 -2.13 -18.23 6.93
N LEU A 59 -2.83 -17.69 7.94
CA LEU A 59 -3.78 -16.59 7.81
C LEU A 59 -3.20 -15.30 8.38
N ILE A 60 -3.59 -14.17 7.78
CA ILE A 60 -3.29 -12.84 8.32
C ILE A 60 -4.31 -12.52 9.42
N LEU A 61 -3.83 -12.28 10.64
CA LEU A 61 -4.69 -11.92 11.77
C LEU A 61 -5.15 -10.47 11.69
N ARG A 62 -4.25 -9.56 11.30
CA ARG A 62 -4.55 -8.15 11.03
C ARG A 62 -3.57 -7.56 10.03
N LYS A 63 -3.94 -6.40 9.48
CA LYS A 63 -3.10 -5.60 8.60
C LYS A 63 -2.92 -4.21 9.20
N ASP A 64 -1.69 -3.88 9.59
CA ASP A 64 -1.29 -2.53 9.97
C ASP A 64 -0.50 -1.90 8.82
N VAL A 65 -0.74 -0.62 8.53
CA VAL A 65 -0.07 0.10 7.42
C VAL A 65 0.50 1.41 7.93
N TYR A 66 1.79 1.61 7.72
CA TYR A 66 2.46 2.89 7.93
C TYR A 66 2.91 3.42 6.58
N SER A 67 2.47 4.62 6.21
CA SER A 67 2.79 5.17 4.89
C SER A 67 2.95 6.68 4.88
N ALA A 68 3.74 7.13 3.92
CA ALA A 68 3.87 8.54 3.58
C ALA A 68 2.71 9.05 2.69
N GLY A 69 1.60 8.30 2.56
CA GLY A 69 0.48 8.67 1.69
C GLY A 69 -0.19 10.01 2.03
N HIS A 70 0.00 10.51 3.25
CA HIS A 70 -0.43 11.85 3.67
C HIS A 70 0.43 12.99 3.06
N ARG A 71 1.64 12.67 2.57
CA ARG A 71 2.58 13.59 1.91
C ARG A 71 3.27 12.87 0.75
N PRO A 72 2.52 12.55 -0.33
CA PRO A 72 3.09 11.88 -1.48
C PRO A 72 4.07 12.80 -2.22
N ARG A 73 5.08 12.20 -2.82
CA ARG A 73 5.96 12.86 -3.78
C ARG A 73 5.15 13.10 -5.06
N VAL A 74 5.20 14.33 -5.59
CA VAL A 74 4.66 14.63 -6.91
C VAL A 74 5.77 14.35 -7.92
N LEU A 75 5.50 13.47 -8.87
CA LEU A 75 6.45 13.18 -9.95
C LEU A 75 6.34 14.30 -10.99
N SER A 76 7.47 14.91 -11.33
CA SER A 76 7.54 15.81 -12.49
C SER A 76 7.19 15.02 -13.76
N PRO A 77 6.53 15.67 -14.74
CA PRO A 77 6.27 15.06 -16.04
C PRO A 77 7.56 14.61 -16.74
#